data_AF-A0A8B6BXW2-F1
#
_entry.id   AF-A0A8B6BXW2-F1
#
_cell.length_a   1.000
_cell.length_b   1.000
_cell.length_c   1.000
_cell.angle_alpha   90.00
_cell.angle_beta   90.00
_cell.angle_gamma   90.00
#
_symmetry.space_group_name_H-M   'P 1'
#
loop_
_entity.id
_entity.type
_entity.pdbx_description
1 polymer ?
#
loop_
_entity_poly.entity_id
_entity_poly.type
_entity_poly.pdbx_seq_one_letter_code
_entity_poly.pdbx_strand_id
1 'polypeptide(L)'
;GGNNAGHTVVVKEKMYDFHILPSGIVNPDCIAVIGNGVVVHLPDLFEEIEKNVQKGLEDWKNRLIISDRAHLVFDIHQIVDGIQESGRGQHVIGTTKKGIGPTYSCK
;
A
#
# COMPACT_ATOMS: atom_id res chain seq x y z
N GLY A 1 -3.16 -5.91 -6.15
CA GLY A 1 -3.61 -5.48 -4.82
C GLY A 1 -3.19 -4.04 -4.56
N GLY A 2 -3.31 -3.58 -3.33
CA GLY A 2 -2.83 -2.27 -2.86
C GLY A 2 -2.41 -2.35 -1.39
N ASN A 3 -2.67 -1.30 -0.61
CA ASN A 3 -2.43 -1.21 0.85
C ASN A 3 -3.34 -2.12 1.72
N ASN A 4 -3.95 -3.14 1.13
CA ASN A 4 -4.80 -4.11 1.82
C ASN A 4 -4.03 -5.36 2.29
N ALA A 5 -2.78 -5.53 1.87
CA ALA A 5 -1.86 -6.53 2.41
C ALA A 5 -1.08 -5.97 3.61
N GLY A 6 -0.61 -6.84 4.48
CA GLY A 6 0.26 -6.49 5.61
C GLY A 6 1.38 -7.53 5.76
N HIS A 7 2.63 -7.08 5.70
CA HIS A 7 3.82 -7.90 5.91
C HIS A 7 4.70 -7.25 6.97
N THR A 8 4.82 -7.90 8.13
CA THR A 8 5.78 -7.51 9.14
C THR A 8 7.07 -8.31 8.96
N VAL A 9 8.20 -7.62 8.92
CA VAL A 9 9.54 -8.24 8.82
C VAL A 9 10.38 -7.81 10.00
N VAL A 10 10.96 -8.78 10.72
CA VAL A 10 11.89 -8.52 11.82
C VAL A 10 13.31 -8.83 11.33
N VAL A 11 14.18 -7.81 11.33
CA VAL A 11 15.60 -7.97 10.98
C VAL A 11 16.44 -7.53 12.18
N LYS A 12 17.17 -8.49 12.75
CA LYS A 12 17.89 -8.32 14.02
C LYS A 12 16.91 -7.87 15.13
N GLU A 13 17.04 -6.64 15.62
CA GLU A 13 16.19 -6.06 16.67
C GLU A 13 15.18 -5.03 16.14
N LYS A 14 15.08 -4.87 14.81
CA LYS A 14 14.20 -3.89 14.17
C LYS A 14 13.01 -4.57 13.52
N MET A 15 11.81 -4.06 13.79
CA MET A 15 10.55 -4.55 13.24
C MET A 15 9.98 -3.55 12.24
N TYR A 16 9.86 -3.96 10.98
CA TYR A 16 9.31 -3.15 9.88
C TYR A 16 7.93 -3.66 9.48
N ASP A 17 7.04 -2.73 9.13
CA ASP A 17 5.66 -3.05 8.74
C ASP A 17 5.40 -2.51 7.33
N PHE A 18 5.02 -3.41 6.43
CA PHE A 18 4.86 -3.13 5.01
C PHE A 18 3.42 -3.41 4.53
N HIS A 19 2.88 -2.53 3.70
CA HIS A 19 1.57 -2.67 3.09
C HIS A 19 1.66 -2.53 1.56
N ILE A 20 2.09 -1.36 1.07
CA ILE A 20 2.32 -1.11 -0.36
C ILE A 20 3.80 -1.34 -0.70
N LEU A 21 4.69 -0.93 0.20
CA LEU A 21 6.13 -0.96 -0.08
C LEU A 21 6.60 -2.42 -0.13
N PRO A 22 7.31 -2.86 -1.18
CA PRO A 22 7.83 -4.22 -1.24
C PRO A 22 8.79 -4.47 -0.06
N SER A 23 8.49 -5.46 0.79
CA SER A 23 9.25 -5.74 2.01
C SER A 23 10.72 -6.11 1.77
N GLY A 24 11.06 -6.56 0.57
CA GLY A 24 12.44 -6.78 0.13
C GLY A 24 13.31 -5.53 0.20
N ILE A 25 12.73 -4.32 0.25
CA ILE A 25 13.46 -3.06 0.35
C ILE A 25 14.33 -2.94 1.63
N VAL A 26 14.06 -3.76 2.65
CA VAL A 26 14.90 -3.88 3.86
C VAL A 26 16.31 -4.37 3.52
N ASN A 27 16.47 -5.18 2.48
CA ASN A 27 17.79 -5.53 1.96
C ASN A 27 18.35 -4.35 1.15
N PRO A 28 19.51 -3.79 1.51
CA PRO A 28 20.13 -2.68 0.78
C PRO A 28 20.46 -3.03 -0.68
N ASP A 29 20.73 -4.31 -0.98
CA ASP A 29 21.08 -4.77 -2.33
C ASP A 29 19.84 -5.03 -3.21
N CYS A 30 18.63 -4.85 -2.67
CA CYS A 30 17.38 -5.11 -3.37
C CYS A 30 16.79 -3.83 -3.96
N ILE A 31 16.41 -3.92 -5.24
CA ILE A 31 15.56 -2.93 -5.92
C ILE A 31 14.10 -3.32 -5.70
N ALA A 32 13.32 -2.41 -5.13
CA ALA A 32 11.90 -2.58 -4.86
C ALA A 32 11.07 -2.05 -6.04
N VAL A 33 10.18 -2.88 -6.59
CA VAL A 33 9.36 -2.51 -7.74
C VAL A 33 7.88 -2.60 -7.40
N ILE A 34 7.15 -1.51 -7.61
CA ILE A 34 5.67 -1.47 -7.61
C ILE A 34 5.20 -1.59 -9.06
N GLY A 35 4.70 -2.77 -9.42
CA GLY A 35 4.25 -3.07 -10.79
C GLY A 35 2.90 -2.44 -11.17
N ASN A 36 2.57 -2.47 -12.47
CA ASN A 36 1.34 -1.90 -13.04
C ASN A 36 0.03 -2.58 -12.58
N GLY A 37 0.13 -3.74 -11.94
CA GLY A 37 -1.01 -4.44 -11.33
C GLY A 37 -1.44 -3.84 -9.99
N VAL A 38 -0.64 -2.96 -9.39
CA VAL A 38 -0.87 -2.39 -8.07
C VAL A 38 -1.71 -1.11 -8.15
N VAL A 39 -2.59 -0.93 -7.18
CA VAL A 39 -3.28 0.35 -6.92
C VAL A 39 -2.59 1.04 -5.75
N VAL A 40 -2.18 2.30 -5.94
CA VAL A 40 -1.31 3.03 -5.02
C VAL A 40 -2.07 4.20 -4.40
N HIS A 41 -2.22 4.20 -3.07
CA HIS A 41 -2.63 5.37 -2.32
C HIS A 41 -1.37 6.15 -1.91
N LEU A 42 -1.17 7.34 -2.48
CA LEU A 42 0.05 8.12 -2.24
C LEU A 42 0.24 8.53 -0.77
N PRO A 43 -0.78 9.05 -0.06
CA PRO A 43 -0.62 9.40 1.35
C PRO A 43 -0.16 8.22 2.21
N ASP A 44 -0.81 7.05 2.07
CA ASP A 44 -0.46 5.84 2.82
C ASP A 44 0.95 5.36 2.48
N LEU A 45 1.35 5.42 1.21
CA LEU A 45 2.69 5.02 0.79
C LEU A 45 3.75 5.89 1.46
N PHE A 46 3.57 7.22 1.49
CA PHE A 46 4.51 8.12 2.14
C PHE A 46 4.52 7.93 3.66
N GLU A 47 3.36 7.77 4.29
CA GLU A 47 3.27 7.50 5.73
C GLU A 47 3.97 6.19 6.11
N GLU A 48 3.78 5.13 5.31
CA GLU A 48 4.45 3.84 5.48
C GLU A 48 5.98 3.97 5.36
N ILE A 49 6.45 4.70 4.35
CA ILE A 49 7.88 4.96 4.15
C ILE A 49 8.44 5.73 5.35
N GLU A 50 7.80 6.81 5.79
CA GLU A 50 8.26 7.63 6.91
C GLU A 50 8.41 6.81 8.20
N LYS A 51 7.41 5.98 8.52
CA LYS A 51 7.46 5.07 9.67
C LYS A 51 8.64 4.11 9.59
N ASN A 52 8.92 3.56 8.42
CA ASN A 52 10.03 2.62 8.23
C ASN A 52 11.40 3.32 8.19
N VAL A 53 11.48 4.55 7.69
CA VAL A 53 12.69 5.40 7.74
C VAL A 53 13.07 5.69 9.19
N GLN A 54 12.11 6.02 10.06
CA GLN A 54 12.35 6.23 11.49
C GLN A 54 12.92 4.98 12.19
N LYS A 55 12.60 3.79 11.69
CA LYS A 55 13.14 2.51 12.19
C LYS A 55 14.53 2.20 11.60
N GLY A 56 14.97 2.95 10.58
CA GLY A 56 16.28 2.83 9.94
C GLY A 56 16.25 2.18 8.56
N LEU A 57 15.14 2.31 7.82
CA LEU A 57 15.13 2.05 6.38
C LEU A 57 15.92 3.15 5.66
N GLU A 58 17.01 2.76 5.00
CA GLU A 58 17.93 3.69 4.33
C GLU A 58 17.86 3.55 2.80
N ASP A 59 18.27 4.61 2.10
CA ASP A 59 18.44 4.67 0.64
C ASP A 59 17.24 4.16 -0.19
N TRP A 60 16.02 4.28 0.34
CA TRP A 60 14.83 3.78 -0.36
C TRP A 60 14.53 4.57 -1.65
N LYS A 61 14.86 5.86 -1.69
CA LYS A 61 14.55 6.76 -2.83
C LYS A 61 15.21 6.33 -4.13
N ASN A 62 16.42 5.78 -4.06
CA ASN A 62 17.18 5.32 -5.22
C ASN A 62 16.83 3.89 -5.64
N ARG A 63 16.11 3.16 -4.79
CA ARG A 63 15.83 1.72 -4.97
C ARG A 63 14.35 1.42 -5.20
N LEU A 64 13.45 2.37 -4.91
CA LEU A 64 12.02 2.23 -5.17
C LEU A 64 11.68 2.70 -6.59
N ILE A 65 11.21 1.76 -7.40
CA ILE A 65 10.71 2.02 -8.75
C ILE A 65 9.20 1.81 -8.76
N ILE A 66 8.46 2.80 -9.24
CA ILE A 66 7.00 2.73 -9.36
C ILE A 66 6.66 2.77 -10.84
N SER A 67 5.86 1.80 -11.30
CA SER A 67 5.36 1.80 -12.67
C SER A 67 4.50 3.04 -12.92
N ASP A 68 4.77 3.74 -14.01
CA ASP A 68 3.95 4.80 -14.59
C ASP A 68 2.52 4.36 -14.98
N ARG A 69 2.29 3.04 -15.06
CA ARG A 69 0.98 2.41 -15.35
C ARG A 69 0.26 1.92 -14.09
N ALA A 70 0.83 2.11 -12.90
CA ALA A 70 0.13 1.84 -11.65
C ALA A 70 -1.04 2.81 -11.51
N HIS A 71 -2.18 2.31 -11.01
CA HIS A 71 -3.38 3.13 -10.85
C HIS A 71 -3.37 3.81 -9.48
N LEU A 72 -3.88 5.03 -9.41
CA LEU A 72 -3.95 5.78 -8.16
C LEU A 72 -5.26 5.49 -7.43
N VAL A 73 -5.12 5.17 -6.14
CA VAL A 73 -6.22 5.25 -5.20
C VAL A 73 -6.29 6.71 -4.74
N PHE A 74 -7.46 7.33 -4.85
CA PHE A 74 -7.74 8.64 -4.30
C PHE A 74 -8.63 8.51 -3.06
N ASP A 75 -8.66 9.54 -2.21
CA ASP A 75 -9.51 9.57 -1.02
C ASP A 75 -10.98 9.31 -1.34
N ILE A 76 -11.46 9.80 -2.49
CA ILE A 76 -12.82 9.54 -2.97
C ILE A 76 -13.11 8.04 -3.16
N HIS A 77 -12.13 7.25 -3.61
CA HIS A 77 -12.31 5.81 -3.75
C HIS A 77 -12.52 5.14 -2.39
N GLN A 78 -11.83 5.62 -1.34
CA GLN A 78 -12.01 5.10 0.03
C GLN A 78 -13.40 5.44 0.58
N ILE A 79 -13.84 6.69 0.38
CA ILE A 79 -15.17 7.15 0.78
C ILE A 79 -16.26 6.31 0.09
N VAL A 80 -16.12 6.09 -1.22
CA VAL A 80 -17.07 5.27 -2.00
C VAL A 80 -17.10 3.83 -1.52
N ASP A 81 -15.95 3.22 -1.23
CA ASP A 81 -15.86 1.85 -0.68
C ASP A 81 -16.62 1.76 0.66
N GLY A 82 -16.39 2.72 1.56
CA GLY A 82 -17.12 2.82 2.83
C GLY A 82 -18.63 2.97 2.66
N ILE A 83 -19.09 3.83 1.76
CA ILE A 83 -20.52 4.03 1.48
C ILE A 83 -21.15 2.77 0.89
N GLN A 84 -20.50 2.13 -0.08
CA GLN A 84 -20.99 0.89 -0.69
C GLN A 84 -21.14 -0.22 0.33
N GLU A 85 -20.17 -0.34 1.25
CA GLU A 85 -20.21 -1.34 2.30
C GLU A 85 -21.33 -1.07 3.31
N SER A 86 -21.50 0.17 3.77
CA SER A 86 -22.60 0.56 4.65
C SER A 86 -23.97 0.38 3.98
N GLY A 87 -24.07 0.59 2.66
CA GLY A 87 -25.30 0.41 1.88
C GLY A 87 -25.73 -1.04 1.69
N ARG A 88 -24.84 -2.03 1.94
CA ARG A 88 -25.14 -3.46 1.76
C ARG A 88 -25.92 -4.10 2.91
N GLY A 89 -26.14 -3.39 4.02
CA GLY A 89 -26.89 -3.90 5.17
C GLY A 89 -26.26 -5.18 5.74
N GLN A 90 -27.02 -6.28 5.77
CA GLN A 90 -26.54 -7.57 6.28
C GLN A 90 -25.61 -8.33 5.31
N HIS A 91 -25.48 -7.88 4.05
CA HIS A 91 -24.67 -8.53 3.02
C HIS A 91 -23.31 -7.84 2.80
N VAL A 92 -22.72 -7.34 3.88
CA VAL A 92 -21.37 -6.75 3.89
C VAL A 92 -20.32 -7.76 3.44
N ILE A 93 -19.34 -7.29 2.66
CA ILE A 93 -18.22 -8.12 2.17
C ILE A 93 -17.12 -8.25 3.24
N GLY A 94 -16.97 -7.23 4.08
CA GLY A 94 -15.83 -7.05 4.97
C GLY A 94 -14.65 -6.37 4.29
N THR A 95 -14.89 -5.35 3.44
CA THR A 95 -13.79 -4.63 2.77
C THR A 95 -12.91 -3.90 3.79
N THR A 96 -11.65 -3.66 3.42
CA THR A 96 -10.73 -2.85 4.24
C THR A 96 -11.08 -1.36 4.22
N LYS A 97 -12.09 -0.96 3.41
CA LYS A 97 -12.51 0.43 3.18
C LYS A 97 -11.39 1.34 2.66
N LYS A 98 -10.36 0.74 2.06
CA LYS A 98 -9.19 1.43 1.51
C LYS A 98 -9.35 1.80 0.04
N GLY A 99 -10.55 1.66 -0.54
CA GLY A 99 -10.81 2.11 -1.91
C GLY A 99 -10.27 1.17 -2.99
N ILE A 100 -9.89 -0.06 -2.63
CA ILE A 100 -9.30 -1.02 -3.58
C ILE A 100 -10.32 -1.42 -4.64
N GLY A 101 -11.52 -1.82 -4.21
CA GLY A 101 -12.61 -2.23 -5.11
C GLY A 101 -12.99 -1.12 -6.09
N PRO A 102 -13.35 0.08 -5.60
CA PRO A 102 -13.67 1.21 -6.48
C PRO A 102 -12.54 1.58 -7.44
N THR A 103 -11.28 1.57 -6.98
CA THR A 103 -10.13 1.89 -7.86
C THR A 103 -9.98 0.86 -8.98
N TYR A 104 -10.14 -0.44 -8.70
CA TYR A 104 -10.11 -1.46 -9.75
C TYR A 104 -11.31 -1.41 -10.70
N SER A 105 -12.46 -0.91 -10.26
CA SER A 105 -13.62 -0.70 -11.14
C SER A 105 -13.43 0.47 -12.11
N CYS A 106 -12.54 1.42 -11.80
CA CYS A 106 -12.20 2.55 -12.65
C CYS A 106 -11.00 2.28 -13.57
N LYS A 107 -10.29 1.17 -13.38
CA LYS A 107 -9.18 0.70 -14.23
C LYS A 107 -9.70 0.08 -15.52
#